data_AF-A0A662EM27-F1
#
_entry.id   AF-A0A662EM27-F1
#
_cell.length_a   1.000
_cell.length_b   1.000
_cell.length_c   1.000
_cell.angle_alpha   90.00
_cell.angle_beta   90.00
_cell.angle_gamma   90.00
#
_symmetry.space_group_name_H-M   'P 1'
#
loop_
_entity.id
_entity.type
_entity.pdbx_description
1 polymer ?
#
loop_
_entity_poly.entity_id
_entity_poly.type
_entity_poly.pdbx_seq_one_letter_code
_entity_poly.pdbx_strand_id
1 'polypeptide(L)'
;STYPDDTFEYLAHWSTSYDQQVLWHVAMALSGPPAAQRVRRSLILLRRLALDERRYVLGAVAAALRRLGKLAPDPVLSELKRWLSDEDRAPVARSVLGKF
;
A
#
# COMPACT_ATOMS: atom_id res chain seq x y z
N SER A 1 -12.74 -2.14 -23.19
CA SER A 1 -13.38 -1.62 -21.97
C SER A 1 -13.13 -2.64 -20.87
N THR A 2 -12.12 -2.40 -20.02
CA THR A 2 -11.72 -3.31 -18.95
C THR A 2 -11.80 -2.50 -17.66
N TYR A 3 -12.97 -2.57 -17.02
CA TYR A 3 -13.48 -1.79 -15.87
C TYR A 3 -12.43 -1.50 -14.77
N PRO A 4 -11.69 -0.38 -14.83
CA PRO A 4 -10.61 -0.12 -13.89
C PRO A 4 -11.08 0.68 -12.66
N ASP A 5 -12.22 1.39 -12.73
CA ASP A 5 -12.78 2.13 -11.60
C ASP A 5 -13.53 1.23 -10.63
N ASP A 6 -14.40 0.34 -11.12
CA ASP A 6 -15.10 -0.66 -10.32
C ASP A 6 -14.12 -1.51 -9.50
N THR A 7 -12.99 -1.88 -10.11
CA THR A 7 -11.93 -2.65 -9.44
C THR A 7 -11.37 -1.92 -8.22
N PHE A 8 -11.22 -0.59 -8.27
CA PHE A 8 -10.69 0.18 -7.16
C PHE A 8 -11.71 0.33 -6.02
N GLU A 9 -13.00 0.40 -6.35
CA GLU A 9 -14.07 0.42 -5.36
C GLU A 9 -14.14 -0.91 -4.58
N TYR A 10 -13.99 -2.05 -5.27
CA TYR A 10 -13.88 -3.34 -4.59
C TYR A 10 -12.65 -3.44 -3.70
N LEU A 11 -11.49 -2.95 -4.15
CA LEU A 11 -10.28 -2.90 -3.31
C LEU A 11 -10.49 -2.00 -2.08
N ALA A 12 -11.19 -0.87 -2.23
CA ALA A 12 -11.52 0.01 -1.12
C ALA A 12 -12.47 -0.69 -0.13
N HIS A 13 -13.48 -1.41 -0.62
CA HIS A 13 -14.38 -2.20 0.20
C HIS A 13 -13.61 -3.31 0.97
N TRP A 14 -12.83 -4.13 0.27
CA TRP A 14 -12.04 -5.21 0.87
C TRP A 14 -10.92 -4.74 1.79
N SER A 15 -10.46 -3.49 1.67
CA SER A 15 -9.50 -2.87 2.60
C SER A 15 -9.99 -2.76 4.05
N THR A 16 -11.27 -3.04 4.29
CA THR A 16 -11.90 -3.07 5.63
C THR A 16 -12.14 -4.48 6.16
N SER A 17 -11.73 -5.51 5.43
CA SER A 17 -11.92 -6.90 5.84
C SER A 17 -11.16 -7.22 7.13
N TYR A 18 -11.75 -8.07 7.98
CA TYR A 18 -11.04 -8.66 9.12
C TYR A 18 -10.12 -9.80 8.69
N ASP A 19 -10.31 -10.35 7.49
CA ASP A 19 -9.48 -11.44 6.96
C ASP A 19 -8.12 -10.91 6.47
N GLN A 20 -7.05 -11.34 7.15
CA GLN A 20 -5.68 -10.96 6.81
C GLN A 20 -5.25 -11.40 5.40
N GLN A 21 -5.83 -12.48 4.87
CA GLN A 21 -5.54 -12.95 3.51
C GLN A 21 -6.18 -12.03 2.48
N VAL A 22 -7.40 -11.54 2.74
CA VAL A 22 -8.04 -10.51 1.90
C VAL A 22 -7.22 -9.22 1.92
N LEU A 23 -6.79 -8.76 3.11
CA LEU A 23 -5.96 -7.55 3.22
C LEU A 23 -4.60 -7.70 2.53
N TRP A 24 -4.00 -8.88 2.60
CA TRP A 24 -2.79 -9.19 1.85
C TRP A 24 -3.02 -9.09 0.34
N HIS A 25 -4.10 -9.67 -0.20
CA HIS A 25 -4.44 -9.57 -1.62
C HIS A 25 -4.69 -8.13 -2.05
N VAL A 26 -5.37 -7.33 -1.22
CA VAL A 26 -5.56 -5.89 -1.47
C VAL A 26 -4.21 -5.17 -1.58
N ALA A 27 -3.29 -5.37 -0.63
CA ALA A 27 -1.96 -4.76 -0.70
C ALA A 27 -1.21 -5.17 -1.98
N MET A 28 -1.26 -6.45 -2.35
CA MET A 28 -0.55 -6.94 -3.53
C MET A 28 -1.16 -6.45 -4.85
N ALA A 29 -2.48 -6.29 -4.93
CA ALA A 29 -3.15 -5.69 -6.08
C ALA A 29 -2.70 -4.23 -6.32
N LEU A 30 -2.33 -3.53 -5.25
CA LEU A 30 -1.85 -2.14 -5.28
C LEU A 30 -0.35 -2.00 -5.57
N SER A 31 0.32 -3.07 -6.02
CA SER A 31 1.78 -3.09 -6.22
C SER A 31 2.24 -3.00 -7.68
N GLY A 32 1.32 -3.09 -8.65
CA GLY A 32 1.62 -3.21 -10.07
C GLY A 32 1.40 -1.94 -10.91
N PRO A 33 1.63 -2.02 -12.24
CA PRO A 33 1.49 -0.87 -13.14
C PRO A 33 0.12 -0.16 -13.11
N PRO A 34 -1.04 -0.87 -13.04
CA PRO A 34 -2.34 -0.19 -12.90
C PRO A 34 -2.45 0.65 -11.62
N ALA A 35 -1.84 0.19 -10.52
CA ALA A 35 -1.79 0.91 -9.27
C ALA A 35 -0.87 2.13 -9.33
N ALA A 36 0.20 2.08 -10.13
CA ALA A 36 1.10 3.21 -10.37
C ALA A 36 0.42 4.34 -11.15
N GLN A 37 -0.42 4.01 -12.16
CA GLN A 37 -1.24 5.00 -12.86
C GLN A 37 -2.21 5.75 -11.92
N ARG A 38 -2.57 5.12 -10.79
CA ARG A 38 -3.49 5.65 -9.78
C ARG A 38 -2.80 5.80 -8.42
N VAL A 39 -1.50 6.10 -8.41
CA VAL A 39 -0.63 6.03 -7.22
C VAL A 39 -1.19 6.74 -5.99
N ARG A 40 -1.85 7.89 -6.15
CA ARG A 40 -2.48 8.62 -5.03
C ARG A 40 -3.59 7.80 -4.36
N ARG A 41 -4.48 7.16 -5.14
CA ARG A 41 -5.54 6.29 -4.60
C ARG A 41 -4.94 5.03 -3.99
N SER A 42 -3.90 4.46 -4.62
CA SER A 42 -3.19 3.29 -4.11
C SER A 42 -2.56 3.55 -2.73
N LEU A 43 -1.91 4.70 -2.58
CA LEU A 43 -1.30 5.12 -1.31
C LEU A 43 -2.32 5.34 -0.20
N ILE A 44 -3.53 5.83 -0.49
CA ILE A 44 -4.61 5.97 0.50
C ILE A 44 -4.97 4.60 1.10
N LEU A 45 -5.14 3.58 0.27
CA LEU A 45 -5.47 2.24 0.74
C LEU A 45 -4.28 1.62 1.48
N LEU A 46 -3.06 1.71 0.94
CA LEU A 46 -1.86 1.21 1.62
C LEU A 46 -1.62 1.90 2.97
N ARG A 47 -1.94 3.19 3.10
CA ARG A 47 -1.88 3.94 4.36
C ARG A 47 -2.85 3.42 5.41
N ARG A 48 -4.02 2.96 5.00
CA ARG A 48 -5.00 2.32 5.89
C ARG A 48 -4.46 0.96 6.36
N LEU A 49 -4.02 0.12 5.43
CA LEU A 49 -3.49 -1.21 5.76
C LEU A 49 -2.21 -1.14 6.62
N ALA A 50 -1.45 -0.05 6.53
CA ALA A 50 -0.27 0.18 7.36
C ALA A 50 -0.58 0.39 8.86
N LEU A 51 -1.85 0.49 9.25
CA LEU A 51 -2.29 0.49 10.66
C LEU A 51 -2.62 -0.90 11.20
N ASP A 52 -2.56 -1.95 10.37
CA ASP A 52 -2.85 -3.31 10.84
C ASP A 52 -1.73 -3.80 11.76
N GLU A 53 -2.07 -4.42 12.88
CA GLU A 53 -1.07 -4.92 13.84
C GLU A 53 -0.40 -6.22 13.37
N ARG A 54 -1.00 -6.93 12.42
CA ARG A 54 -0.53 -8.25 11.99
C ARG A 54 0.64 -8.10 11.03
N ARG A 55 1.79 -8.66 11.44
CA ARG A 55 3.03 -8.70 10.66
C ARG A 55 2.84 -9.23 9.23
N TYR A 56 1.91 -10.15 9.01
CA TYR A 56 1.59 -10.68 7.69
C TYR A 56 1.06 -9.59 6.73
N VAL A 57 0.14 -8.75 7.20
CA VAL A 57 -0.43 -7.64 6.43
C VAL A 57 0.60 -6.53 6.25
N LEU A 58 1.32 -6.16 7.31
CA LEU A 58 2.38 -5.14 7.24
C LEU A 58 3.51 -5.53 6.28
N GLY A 59 3.88 -6.81 6.23
CA GLY A 59 4.84 -7.34 5.28
C GLY A 59 4.37 -7.18 3.83
N ALA A 60 3.08 -7.39 3.57
CA ALA A 60 2.46 -7.17 2.27
C ALA A 60 2.47 -5.70 1.87
N VAL A 61 2.10 -4.80 2.79
CA VAL A 61 2.14 -3.34 2.59
C VAL A 61 3.55 -2.88 2.23
N ALA A 62 4.56 -3.34 2.98
CA ALA A 62 5.95 -3.01 2.70
C ALA A 62 6.40 -3.53 1.32
N ALA A 63 5.99 -4.73 0.93
CA ALA A 63 6.28 -5.29 -0.39
C ALA A 63 5.59 -4.50 -1.52
N ALA A 64 4.35 -4.11 -1.31
CA ALA A 64 3.58 -3.29 -2.25
C ALA A 64 4.22 -1.92 -2.44
N LEU A 65 4.57 -1.22 -1.35
CA LEU A 65 5.25 0.08 -1.38
C LEU A 65 6.60 0.01 -2.09
N ARG A 66 7.40 -1.04 -1.90
CA ARG A 66 8.66 -1.23 -2.64
C ARG A 66 8.43 -1.36 -4.15
N ARG A 67 7.46 -2.20 -4.55
CA ARG A 67 7.16 -2.42 -5.98
C ARG A 67 6.56 -1.18 -6.63
N LEU A 68 5.60 -0.55 -5.95
CA LEU A 68 4.98 0.70 -6.39
C LEU A 68 6.02 1.82 -6.47
N GLY A 69 6.95 1.88 -5.52
CA GLY A 69 8.07 2.82 -5.49
C GLY A 69 9.01 2.72 -6.67
N LYS A 70 9.25 1.52 -7.21
CA LYS A 70 10.01 1.34 -8.45
C LYS A 70 9.29 1.89 -9.69
N LEU A 71 7.96 1.96 -9.65
CA LEU A 71 7.12 2.41 -10.76
C LEU A 71 6.77 3.90 -10.66
N ALA A 72 6.66 4.42 -9.44
CA ALA A 72 6.27 5.80 -9.13
C ALA A 72 7.08 6.29 -7.89
N PRO A 73 8.38 6.56 -8.05
CA PRO A 73 9.29 6.81 -6.92
C PRO A 73 8.92 8.06 -6.12
N ASP A 74 8.74 9.21 -6.80
CA ASP A 74 8.50 10.49 -6.13
C ASP A 74 7.30 10.48 -5.16
N PRO A 75 6.08 10.06 -5.57
CA PRO A 75 4.94 10.04 -4.66
C PRO A 75 5.11 9.04 -3.52
N VAL A 76 5.72 7.87 -3.78
CA VAL A 76 5.93 6.84 -2.75
C VAL A 76 6.98 7.29 -1.74
N LEU A 77 8.12 7.81 -2.19
CA LEU A 77 9.16 8.34 -1.31
C LEU A 77 8.65 9.52 -0.47
N SER A 78 7.84 10.40 -1.07
CA SER A 78 7.22 11.52 -0.34
C SER A 78 6.30 11.02 0.78
N GLU A 79 5.50 9.99 0.52
CA GLU A 79 4.60 9.41 1.51
C GLU A 79 5.37 8.67 2.62
N LEU A 80 6.37 7.86 2.26
CA LEU A 80 7.23 7.16 3.22
C LEU A 80 7.95 8.12 4.16
N LYS A 81 8.45 9.25 3.64
CA LYS A 81 9.08 10.30 4.47
C LYS A 81 8.09 10.90 5.46
N ARG A 82 6.84 11.13 5.06
CA ARG A 82 5.78 11.60 5.97
C ARG A 82 5.49 10.60 7.08
N TRP A 83 5.49 9.30 6.77
CA TRP A 83 5.24 8.24 7.74
C TRP A 83 6.35 8.07 8.78
N LEU A 84 7.56 8.59 8.54
CA LEU A 84 8.63 8.55 9.55
C LEU A 84 8.29 9.34 10.82
N SER A 85 7.39 10.32 10.72
CA SER A 85 6.89 11.13 11.84
C SER A 85 5.58 10.60 12.45
N ASP A 86 5.07 9.48 11.95
CA ASP A 86 3.84 8.83 12.38
C ASP A 86 4.21 7.54 13.11
N GLU A 87 4.01 7.48 14.43
CA GLU A 87 4.51 6.36 15.26
C GLU A 87 4.01 4.99 14.80
N ASP A 88 2.75 4.91 14.38
CA ASP A 88 2.12 3.66 13.94
C ASP A 88 2.71 3.18 12.60
N ARG A 89 3.08 4.11 11.71
CA ARG A 89 3.53 3.80 10.34
C ARG A 89 5.04 3.84 10.16
N ALA A 90 5.77 4.47 11.08
CA ALA A 90 7.22 4.61 11.03
C ALA A 90 7.95 3.26 10.90
N PRO A 91 7.53 2.15 11.56
CA PRO A 91 8.17 0.86 11.39
C PRO A 91 8.11 0.34 9.94
N VAL A 92 6.95 0.49 9.27
CA VAL A 92 6.77 0.11 7.86
C VAL A 92 7.64 1.01 6.97
N ALA A 93 7.60 2.32 7.20
CA ALA A 93 8.36 3.28 6.41
C ALA A 93 9.87 3.01 6.47
N ARG A 94 10.43 2.80 7.68
CA ARG A 94 11.84 2.45 7.88
C ARG A 94 12.21 1.14 7.17
N SER A 95 11.35 0.11 7.28
CA SER A 95 11.56 -1.19 6.62
C SER A 95 11.64 -1.08 5.09
N VAL A 96 10.83 -0.19 4.50
CA VAL A 96 10.81 0.05 3.06
C VAL A 96 11.99 0.91 2.63
N LEU A 97 12.25 2.03 3.30
CA LEU A 97 13.32 2.98 2.96
C LEU A 97 14.72 2.36 3.12
N GLY A 98 14.92 1.47 4.09
CA GLY A 98 16.20 0.74 4.25
C GLY A 98 16.50 -0.26 3.12
N LYS A 99 15.57 -0.45 2.18
CA LYS A 99 15.66 -1.41 1.05
C LYS A 99 15.31 -0.77 -0.29
N PHE A 100 15.25 0.56 -0.34
CA PHE A 100 14.87 1.32 -1.53
C PHE A 100 16.04 1.47 -2.49
#